data_AF-A0A428MXE6-F1
#
_entry.id   AF-A0A428MXE6-F1
#
_cell.length_a   1.000
_cell.length_b   1.000
_cell.length_c   1.000
_cell.angle_alpha   90.00
_cell.angle_beta   90.00
_cell.angle_gamma   90.00
#
_symmetry.space_group_name_H-M   'P 1'
#
loop_
_entity.id
_entity.type
_entity.pdbx_description
1 polymer ?
#
loop_
_entity_poly.entity_id
_entity_poly.type
_entity_poly.pdbx_seq_one_letter_code
_entity_poly.pdbx_strand_id
1 'polypeptide(L)'
;MLWILFIGNIWLLVMLYIFLHDMKDTSSSLVSHTLNVITTPVPLFALCNGLLLTHMYVGVFIETSIASAALGMGGGLMLGSLYDRGGAVVGISNGFIAGIMAPILGEISGRSSLILFFSQFIFFMVLFYFRFRAQKQQGSDLI
;
A
#
# COMPACT_ATOMS: atom_id res chain seq x y z
N MET A 1 10.70 -7.52 16.86
CA MET A 1 9.49 -8.09 16.22
C MET A 1 8.84 -7.11 15.23
N LEU A 2 8.57 -5.85 15.62
CA LEU A 2 7.93 -4.86 14.73
C LEU A 2 8.70 -4.56 13.43
N TRP A 3 10.05 -4.55 13.47
CA TRP A 3 10.88 -4.42 12.25
C TRP A 3 10.63 -5.50 11.19
N ILE A 4 10.29 -6.73 11.60
CA ILE A 4 9.97 -7.83 10.68
C ILE A 4 8.65 -7.56 9.96
N LEU A 5 7.66 -6.99 10.66
CA LEU A 5 6.39 -6.59 10.04
C LEU A 5 6.60 -5.44 9.05
N PHE A 6 7.41 -4.45 9.42
CA PHE A 6 7.76 -3.34 8.55
C PHE A 6 8.44 -3.80 7.25
N ILE A 7 9.48 -4.63 7.36
CA ILE A 7 10.16 -5.22 6.20
C ILE A 7 9.21 -6.13 5.41
N GLY A 8 8.36 -6.89 6.10
CA GLY A 8 7.33 -7.73 5.48
C GLY A 8 6.35 -6.93 4.62
N ASN A 9 5.93 -5.75 5.08
CA ASN A 9 5.06 -4.86 4.31
C ASN A 9 5.71 -4.38 3.02
N ILE A 10 6.98 -3.97 3.09
CA ILE A 10 7.75 -3.55 1.92
C ILE A 10 7.89 -4.72 0.95
N TRP A 11 8.25 -5.90 1.45
CA TRP A 11 8.38 -7.10 0.64
C TRP A 11 7.08 -7.49 -0.07
N LEU A 12 5.95 -7.44 0.64
CA LEU A 12 4.62 -7.72 0.09
C LEU A 12 4.22 -6.74 -1.01
N LEU A 13 4.51 -5.44 -0.81
CA LEU A 13 4.27 -4.43 -1.83
C LEU A 13 5.11 -4.68 -3.09
N VAL A 14 6.38 -5.03 -2.93
CA VAL A 14 7.29 -5.37 -4.04
C VAL A 14 6.81 -6.62 -4.77
N MET A 15 6.38 -7.66 -4.04
CA MET A 15 5.81 -8.87 -4.64
C MET A 15 4.53 -8.57 -5.44
N LEU A 16 3.66 -7.71 -4.93
CA LEU A 16 2.48 -7.24 -5.66
C LEU A 16 2.89 -6.48 -6.94
N TYR A 17 3.89 -5.61 -6.85
CA TYR A 17 4.40 -4.84 -7.98
C TYR A 17 4.94 -5.74 -9.11
N ILE A 18 5.79 -6.72 -8.78
CA ILE A 18 6.33 -7.68 -9.77
C ILE A 18 5.19 -8.45 -10.44
N PHE A 19 4.23 -8.93 -9.63
CA PHE A 19 3.08 -9.67 -10.15
C PHE A 19 2.20 -8.84 -11.09
N LEU A 20 1.98 -7.57 -10.77
CA LEU A 20 1.23 -6.65 -11.63
C LEU A 20 2.01 -6.28 -12.90
N HIS A 21 3.33 -6.16 -12.81
CA HIS A 21 4.19 -5.87 -13.95
C HIS A 21 4.09 -6.97 -15.01
N ASP A 22 4.17 -8.23 -14.59
CA ASP A 22 4.05 -9.37 -15.51
C ASP A 22 2.66 -9.44 -16.18
N MET A 23 1.61 -9.00 -15.49
CA MET A 23 0.25 -8.98 -16.05
C MET A 23 -0.04 -7.79 -16.95
N LYS A 24 0.65 -6.67 -16.77
CA LYS A 24 0.46 -5.47 -17.59
C LYS A 24 0.68 -5.77 -19.08
N ASP A 25 1.68 -6.58 -19.41
CA ASP A 25 1.98 -6.95 -20.81
C ASP A 25 0.89 -7.81 -21.46
N THR A 26 0.02 -8.44 -20.67
CA THR A 26 -1.04 -9.32 -21.18
C THR A 26 -2.41 -8.61 -21.33
N SER A 27 -2.65 -7.51 -20.61
CA SER A 27 -3.98 -6.90 -20.51
C SER A 27 -4.01 -5.47 -21.07
N SER A 28 -4.32 -5.34 -22.37
CA SER A 28 -4.42 -4.05 -23.07
C SER A 28 -5.71 -3.27 -22.76
N SER A 29 -6.68 -3.86 -22.08
CA SER A 29 -7.97 -3.24 -21.81
C SER A 29 -8.28 -3.30 -20.32
N LEU A 30 -7.96 -2.24 -19.54
CA LEU A 30 -8.67 -1.93 -18.28
C LEU A 30 -8.17 -0.67 -17.54
N VAL A 31 -8.43 0.52 -18.11
CA VAL A 31 -8.17 1.83 -17.46
C VAL A 31 -8.88 1.98 -16.10
N SER A 32 -10.05 1.36 -15.90
CA SER A 32 -10.79 1.43 -14.63
C SER A 32 -10.24 0.51 -13.53
N HIS A 33 -9.54 -0.57 -13.89
CA HIS A 33 -8.92 -1.49 -12.93
C HIS A 33 -7.59 -0.93 -12.40
N THR A 34 -6.86 -0.25 -13.28
CA THR A 34 -5.63 0.49 -12.97
C THR A 34 -5.80 1.39 -11.76
N LEU A 35 -6.89 2.16 -11.71
CA LEU A 35 -7.14 3.09 -10.61
C LEU A 35 -7.34 2.38 -9.28
N ASN A 36 -8.15 1.32 -9.21
CA ASN A 36 -8.36 0.58 -7.96
C ASN A 36 -7.08 -0.11 -7.46
N VAL A 37 -6.27 -0.63 -8.37
CA VAL A 37 -4.97 -1.24 -8.05
C VAL A 37 -3.99 -0.21 -7.48
N ILE A 38 -4.08 1.06 -7.88
CA ILE A 38 -3.22 2.12 -7.35
C ILE A 38 -3.81 2.69 -6.05
N THR A 39 -5.11 2.94 -6.00
CA THR A 39 -5.76 3.67 -4.89
C THR A 39 -6.02 2.84 -3.65
N THR A 40 -5.98 1.50 -3.73
CA THR A 40 -6.32 0.64 -2.58
C THR A 40 -5.10 0.15 -1.80
N PRO A 41 -4.11 -0.55 -2.41
CA PRO A 41 -2.98 -1.10 -1.67
C PRO A 41 -1.98 -0.03 -1.22
N VAL A 42 -1.83 1.08 -1.96
CA VAL A 42 -0.86 2.14 -1.63
C VAL A 42 -1.22 2.85 -0.31
N PRO A 43 -2.46 3.36 -0.11
CA PRO A 43 -2.85 3.93 1.17
C PRO A 43 -2.72 2.95 2.33
N LEU A 44 -3.13 1.70 2.15
CA LEU A 44 -3.06 0.70 3.22
C LEU A 44 -1.61 0.38 3.61
N PHE A 45 -0.71 0.30 2.63
CA PHE A 45 0.72 0.15 2.88
C PHE A 45 1.30 1.33 3.67
N ALA A 46 0.99 2.56 3.24
CA ALA A 46 1.42 3.78 3.94
C ALA A 46 0.85 3.83 5.36
N LEU A 47 -0.40 3.38 5.52
CA LEU A 47 -1.10 3.36 6.80
C LEU A 47 -0.49 2.34 7.77
N CYS A 48 -0.26 1.10 7.33
CA CYS A 48 0.34 0.07 8.16
C CYS A 48 1.76 0.46 8.61
N ASN A 49 2.58 0.96 7.69
CA ASN A 49 3.95 1.37 8.01
C ASN A 49 4.00 2.64 8.86
N GLY A 50 3.10 3.60 8.64
CA GLY A 50 2.98 4.78 9.49
C GLY A 50 2.57 4.42 10.91
N LEU A 51 1.56 3.56 11.10
CA LEU A 51 1.16 3.07 12.42
C LEU A 51 2.30 2.31 13.14
N LEU A 52 3.07 1.51 12.40
CA LEU A 52 4.27 0.83 12.89
C LEU A 52 5.32 1.82 13.38
N LEU A 53 5.65 2.84 12.56
CA LEU A 53 6.60 3.89 12.92
C LEU A 53 6.19 4.63 14.19
N THR A 54 4.92 4.99 14.32
CA THR A 54 4.38 5.67 15.52
C THR A 54 4.45 4.80 16.77
N HIS A 55 4.31 3.48 16.65
CA HIS A 55 4.50 2.57 17.78
C HIS A 55 5.98 2.40 18.16
N MET A 56 6.90 2.52 17.21
CA MET A 56 8.32 2.32 17.43
C MET A 56 9.01 3.57 17.99
N TYR A 57 8.59 4.76 17.54
CA TYR A 57 9.19 6.04 17.90
C TYR A 57 8.18 6.91 18.66
N VAL A 58 8.15 6.72 19.97
CA VAL A 58 7.28 7.48 20.88
C VAL A 58 7.77 8.93 21.01
N GLY A 59 6.86 9.89 20.79
CA GLY A 59 7.14 11.32 21.00
C GLY A 59 7.73 12.06 19.79
N VAL A 60 7.95 11.37 18.67
CA VAL A 60 8.58 11.93 17.46
C VAL A 60 7.58 12.02 16.30
N PHE A 61 6.47 12.73 16.52
CA PHE A 61 5.34 12.80 15.59
C PHE A 61 5.69 13.40 14.22
N ILE A 62 6.49 14.47 14.21
CA ILE A 62 6.85 15.17 12.96
C ILE A 62 7.74 14.26 12.09
N GLU A 63 8.77 13.66 12.67
CA GLU A 63 9.70 12.79 11.96
C GLU A 63 9.01 11.53 11.43
N THR A 64 8.17 10.90 12.26
CA THR A 64 7.39 9.72 11.84
C THR A 64 6.40 10.05 10.72
N SER A 65 5.79 11.24 10.73
CA SER A 65 4.89 11.70 9.65
C SER A 65 5.61 11.97 8.35
N ILE A 66 6.80 12.56 8.39
CA ILE A 66 7.62 12.78 7.20
C ILE A 66 8.07 11.43 6.63
N ALA A 67 8.52 10.52 7.50
CA ALA A 67 8.96 9.19 7.08
C ALA A 67 7.80 8.35 6.49
N SER A 68 6.64 8.34 7.12
CA SER A 68 5.46 7.62 6.61
C SER A 68 4.93 8.22 5.31
N ALA A 69 4.91 9.54 5.18
CA ALA A 69 4.57 10.22 3.94
C ALA A 69 5.55 9.87 2.81
N ALA A 70 6.85 9.88 3.07
CA ALA A 70 7.86 9.51 2.09
C ALA A 70 7.72 8.05 1.64
N LEU A 71 7.48 7.12 2.57
CA LEU A 71 7.24 5.71 2.25
C LEU A 71 5.96 5.52 1.44
N GLY A 72 4.88 6.22 1.82
CA GLY A 72 3.62 6.19 1.09
C GLY A 72 3.75 6.72 -0.34
N MET A 73 4.44 7.85 -0.51
CA MET A 73 4.76 8.40 -1.83
C MET A 73 5.62 7.45 -2.66
N GLY A 74 6.64 6.83 -2.04
CA GLY A 74 7.51 5.86 -2.71
C GLY A 74 6.73 4.64 -3.22
N GLY A 75 5.90 4.04 -2.36
CA GLY A 75 5.03 2.93 -2.77
C GLY A 75 4.00 3.32 -3.82
N GLY A 76 3.45 4.53 -3.70
CA GLY A 76 2.50 5.10 -4.65
C GLY A 76 3.09 5.39 -6.02
N LEU A 77 4.30 5.95 -6.07
CA LEU A 77 5.04 6.15 -7.30
C LEU A 77 5.39 4.80 -7.95
N MET A 78 5.83 3.82 -7.16
CA MET A 78 6.21 2.51 -7.66
C MET A 78 5.04 1.81 -8.35
N LEU A 79 3.89 1.67 -7.67
CA LEU A 79 2.68 1.07 -8.24
C LEU A 79 2.02 1.92 -9.32
N GLY A 80 1.98 3.24 -9.14
CA GLY A 80 1.33 4.15 -10.08
C GLY A 80 2.08 4.30 -11.41
N SER A 81 3.41 4.32 -11.37
CA SER A 81 4.27 4.40 -12.57
C SER A 81 4.14 3.20 -13.49
N LEU A 82 3.60 2.10 -12.98
CA LEU A 82 3.40 0.88 -13.75
C LEU A 82 2.46 1.11 -14.94
N TYR A 83 1.46 1.99 -14.82
CA TYR A 83 0.43 2.14 -15.84
C TYR A 83 0.63 3.38 -16.71
N ASP A 84 0.59 4.56 -16.11
CA ASP A 84 0.73 5.84 -16.80
C ASP A 84 1.20 6.95 -15.84
N ARG A 85 1.50 8.14 -16.39
CA ARG A 85 1.89 9.30 -15.58
C ARG A 85 0.74 9.78 -14.67
N GLY A 86 -0.52 9.65 -15.09
CA GLY A 86 -1.67 9.99 -14.26
C GLY A 86 -1.77 9.09 -13.03
N GLY A 87 -1.60 7.77 -13.22
CA GLY A 87 -1.55 6.77 -12.16
C GLY A 87 -0.42 7.02 -11.17
N ALA A 88 0.77 7.43 -11.63
CA ALA A 88 1.87 7.84 -10.76
C ALA A 88 1.50 9.01 -9.83
N VAL A 89 0.87 10.07 -10.38
CA VAL A 89 0.45 11.24 -9.61
C VAL A 89 -0.65 10.89 -8.61
N VAL A 90 -1.62 10.06 -9.01
CA VAL A 90 -2.68 9.58 -8.12
C VAL A 90 -2.09 8.72 -7.00
N GLY A 91 -1.17 7.82 -7.32
CA GLY A 91 -0.46 6.98 -6.35
C GLY A 91 0.31 7.79 -5.33
N ILE A 92 1.11 8.76 -5.78
CA ILE A 92 1.84 9.68 -4.90
C ILE A 92 0.88 10.44 -3.98
N SER A 93 -0.18 11.03 -4.53
CA SER A 93 -1.14 11.83 -3.76
C SER A 93 -1.83 10.99 -2.69
N ASN A 94 -2.32 9.81 -3.06
CA ASN A 94 -2.98 8.89 -2.13
C ASN A 94 -2.03 8.33 -1.07
N GLY A 95 -0.80 7.98 -1.46
CA GLY A 95 0.24 7.52 -0.55
C GLY A 95 0.67 8.61 0.44
N PHE A 96 0.78 9.86 -0.01
CA PHE A 96 1.09 11.01 0.82
C PHE A 96 -0.01 11.27 1.88
N ILE A 97 -1.27 11.34 1.43
CA ILE A 97 -2.42 11.58 2.33
C ILE A 97 -2.49 10.47 3.39
N ALA A 98 -2.40 9.22 2.97
CA ALA A 98 -2.44 8.08 3.89
C ALA A 98 -1.23 8.05 4.83
N GLY A 99 -0.05 8.40 4.33
CA GLY A 99 1.17 8.48 5.11
C GLY A 99 1.07 9.52 6.24
N ILE A 100 0.54 10.71 5.97
CA ILE A 100 0.33 11.73 7.02
C ILE A 100 -0.78 11.33 7.99
N MET A 101 -1.87 10.73 7.48
CA MET A 101 -2.97 10.30 8.35
C MET A 101 -2.59 9.16 9.29
N ALA A 102 -1.60 8.34 8.93
CA ALA A 102 -1.26 7.16 9.69
C ALA A 102 -0.73 7.46 11.11
N PRO A 103 0.24 8.37 11.32
CA PRO A 103 0.63 8.77 12.66
C PRO A 103 -0.47 9.49 13.44
N ILE A 104 -1.32 10.27 12.76
CA ILE A 104 -2.48 10.93 13.40
C ILE A 104 -3.42 9.87 13.99
N LEU A 105 -3.77 8.86 13.20
CA LEU A 105 -4.58 7.73 13.66
C LEU A 105 -3.87 6.92 14.75
N GLY A 106 -2.55 6.75 14.64
CA GLY A 106 -1.72 6.08 15.64
C GLY A 106 -1.79 6.75 17.01
N GLU A 107 -1.68 8.07 17.07
CA GLU A 107 -1.78 8.83 18.31
C GLU A 107 -3.22 8.87 18.86
N ILE A 108 -4.23 9.08 18.00
CA ILE A 108 -5.65 9.09 18.42
C ILE A 108 -6.08 7.73 18.98
N SER A 109 -5.56 6.63 18.43
CA SER A 109 -5.85 5.28 18.87
C SER A 109 -5.25 4.90 20.23
N GLY A 110 -4.52 5.80 20.88
CA GLY A 110 -3.81 5.53 22.13
C GLY A 110 -2.74 4.46 21.99
N ARG A 111 -2.20 4.26 20.77
CA ARG A 111 -1.20 3.22 20.44
C ARG A 111 -1.66 1.80 20.83
N SER A 112 -2.94 1.54 20.65
CA SER A 112 -3.49 0.20 20.87
C SER A 112 -2.94 -0.76 19.83
N SER A 113 -2.26 -1.82 20.31
CA SER A 113 -1.73 -2.88 19.43
C SER A 113 -2.81 -3.58 18.61
N LEU A 114 -4.07 -3.51 19.05
CA LEU A 114 -5.21 -4.11 18.34
C LEU A 114 -5.45 -3.45 16.98
N ILE A 115 -5.31 -2.13 16.89
CA ILE A 115 -5.48 -1.39 15.63
C ILE A 115 -4.34 -1.68 14.66
N LEU A 116 -3.12 -1.88 15.18
CA LEU A 116 -1.98 -2.30 14.37
C LEU A 116 -2.22 -3.70 13.78
N PHE A 117 -2.64 -4.67 14.59
CA PHE A 117 -2.96 -6.01 14.09
C PHE A 117 -4.12 -6.00 13.09
N PHE A 118 -5.17 -5.21 13.35
CA PHE A 118 -6.33 -5.11 12.48
C PHE A 118 -6.00 -4.48 11.13
N SER A 119 -5.24 -3.37 11.12
CA SER A 119 -4.80 -2.73 9.87
C SER A 119 -3.91 -3.66 9.04
N GLN A 120 -2.99 -4.37 9.69
CA GLN A 120 -2.13 -5.34 9.05
C GLN A 120 -2.94 -6.49 8.45
N PHE A 121 -3.94 -7.01 9.17
CA PHE A 121 -4.84 -8.06 8.68
C PHE A 121 -5.63 -7.61 7.45
N ILE A 122 -6.17 -6.38 7.45
CA ILE A 122 -6.86 -5.80 6.28
C ILE A 122 -5.91 -5.71 5.09
N PHE A 123 -4.68 -5.24 5.30
CA PHE A 123 -3.70 -5.14 4.24
C PHE A 123 -3.41 -6.50 3.58
N PHE A 124 -3.21 -7.55 4.39
CA PHE A 124 -3.07 -8.91 3.87
C PHE A 124 -4.30 -9.40 3.08
N MET A 125 -5.50 -9.17 3.60
CA MET A 125 -6.76 -9.51 2.93
C MET A 125 -6.87 -8.83 1.56
N VAL A 126 -6.52 -7.54 1.47
CA VAL A 126 -6.57 -6.77 0.22
C VAL A 126 -5.55 -7.29 -0.78
N LEU A 127 -4.32 -7.58 -0.36
CA LEU A 127 -3.31 -8.16 -1.26
C LEU A 127 -3.74 -9.52 -1.79
N PHE A 128 -4.31 -10.36 -0.92
CA PHE A 128 -4.85 -11.66 -1.32
C PHE A 128 -5.98 -11.47 -2.33
N TYR A 129 -6.93 -10.58 -2.05
CA TYR A 129 -8.02 -10.26 -2.97
C TYR A 129 -7.52 -9.84 -4.36
N PHE A 130 -6.53 -8.95 -4.44
CA PHE A 130 -5.92 -8.56 -5.72
C PHE A 130 -5.27 -9.74 -6.44
N ARG A 131 -4.56 -10.61 -5.71
CA ARG A 131 -3.93 -11.80 -6.31
C ARG A 131 -4.95 -12.80 -6.88
N PHE A 132 -6.03 -13.12 -6.16
CA PHE A 132 -7.07 -14.04 -6.67
C PHE A 132 -7.86 -13.46 -7.84
N ARG A 133 -8.20 -12.17 -7.75
CA ARG A 133 -8.95 -11.50 -8.80
C ARG A 133 -8.13 -11.44 -10.09
N ALA A 134 -6.85 -11.17 -9.98
CA ALA A 134 -5.92 -11.14 -11.09
C ALA A 134 -5.79 -12.53 -11.77
N GLN A 135 -5.70 -13.62 -11.01
CA GLN A 135 -5.71 -14.98 -11.59
C GLN A 135 -6.99 -15.30 -12.35
N LYS A 136 -8.16 -14.88 -11.85
CA LYS A 136 -9.45 -15.13 -12.52
C LYS A 136 -9.54 -14.44 -13.89
N GLN A 137 -8.87 -13.30 -14.06
CA GLN A 137 -8.84 -12.56 -15.31
C GLN A 137 -8.09 -13.32 -16.40
N GLN A 138 -6.90 -13.87 -16.08
CA GLN A 138 -6.08 -14.68 -17.00
C GLN A 138 -6.81 -15.93 -17.51
N GLY A 139 -7.67 -16.54 -16.70
CA GLY A 139 -8.46 -17.71 -17.10
C GLY A 139 -9.63 -17.39 -18.03
N SER A 140 -10.06 -16.12 -18.12
CA SER A 140 -11.18 -15.70 -18.98
C SER A 140 -10.74 -15.24 -20.36
N ASP A 141 -9.47 -14.84 -20.53
CA ASP A 141 -8.90 -14.45 -21.84
C ASP A 141 -8.44 -15.68 -22.67
N LEU A 142 -8.50 -16.88 -22.09
CA LEU A 142 -8.13 -18.17 -22.70
C LEU A 142 -9.33 -19.01 -23.19
N ILE A 143 -10.55 -18.48 -23.12
CA ILE A 143 -11.80 -19.11 -23.59
C ILE A 143 -12.45 -18.19 -24.62
#